data_AF-A0A3T0HZM2-F1
#
_entry.id   AF-A0A3T0HZM2-F1
#
_cell.length_a   1.000
_cell.length_b   1.000
_cell.length_c   1.000
_cell.angle_alpha   90.00
_cell.angle_beta   90.00
_cell.angle_gamma   90.00
#
_symmetry.space_group_name_H-M   'P 1'
#
loop_
_entity.id
_entity.type
_entity.pdbx_description
1 polymer ?
#
loop_
_entity_poly.entity_id
_entity_poly.type
_entity_poly.pdbx_seq_one_letter_code
_entity_poly.pdbx_strand_id
1 'polypeptide(L)'
;MAKGLLHHIEIYVSNLSKSIDFWGWFLEELGYCSFQEWESGQTWKIGDTYIVFVQTEERFLNVPYHRCRVGLNHLAFYADSRQHVDDITKKLEEKGITILYKEQHPLAGGDNHYAVYFEDPDRIKVELVAP
;
A
#
# COMPACT_ATOMS: atom_id res chain seq x y z
N MET A 1 -19.04 -6.94 -16.74
CA MET A 1 -19.78 -7.58 -15.62
C MET A 1 -18.95 -7.39 -14.36
N ALA A 2 -19.52 -6.85 -13.28
CA ALA A 2 -18.78 -6.57 -12.03
C ALA A 2 -18.71 -7.78 -11.06
N LYS A 3 -19.46 -8.85 -11.33
CA LYS A 3 -19.53 -10.03 -10.46
C LYS A 3 -18.15 -10.70 -10.38
N GLY A 4 -17.59 -10.76 -9.17
CA GLY A 4 -16.29 -11.37 -8.88
C GLY A 4 -15.12 -10.39 -8.78
N LEU A 5 -15.32 -9.11 -9.09
CA LEU A 5 -14.32 -8.07 -8.84
C LEU A 5 -14.32 -7.66 -7.36
N LEU A 6 -13.17 -7.19 -6.89
CA LEU A 6 -13.04 -6.63 -5.56
C LEU A 6 -13.73 -5.25 -5.51
N HIS A 7 -14.71 -5.11 -4.61
CA HIS A 7 -15.41 -3.83 -4.43
C HIS A 7 -14.59 -2.87 -3.57
N HIS A 8 -14.08 -3.33 -2.43
CA HIS A 8 -13.22 -2.53 -1.57
C HIS A 8 -12.38 -3.37 -0.63
N ILE A 9 -11.36 -2.73 -0.06
CA ILE A 9 -10.53 -3.24 1.04
C ILE A 9 -10.62 -2.22 2.18
N GLU A 10 -10.81 -2.69 3.40
CA GLU A 10 -10.74 -1.87 4.61
C GLU A 10 -9.57 -2.34 5.48
N ILE A 11 -8.73 -1.40 5.92
CA ILE A 11 -7.52 -1.64 6.71
C ILE A 11 -7.57 -0.76 7.94
N TYR A 12 -7.50 -1.40 9.10
CA TYR A 12 -7.29 -0.72 10.37
C TYR A 12 -5.81 -0.41 10.56
N VAL A 13 -5.51 0.84 10.87
CA VAL A 13 -4.14 1.36 11.01
C VAL A 13 -3.90 1.85 12.43
N SER A 14 -2.65 1.79 12.90
CA SER A 14 -2.32 2.20 14.27
C SER A 14 -2.29 3.72 14.43
N ASN A 15 -1.92 4.44 13.38
CA ASN A 15 -1.92 5.89 13.32
C ASN A 15 -2.45 6.35 11.97
N LEU A 16 -3.69 6.86 11.98
CA LEU A 16 -4.37 7.27 10.76
C LEU A 16 -3.65 8.41 10.05
N SER A 17 -3.17 9.44 10.75
CA SER A 17 -2.46 10.56 10.12
C SER A 17 -1.23 10.09 9.35
N LYS A 18 -0.39 9.23 9.95
CA LYS A 18 0.79 8.68 9.25
C LYS A 18 0.41 7.80 8.06
N SER A 19 -0.69 7.08 8.20
CA SER A 19 -1.20 6.20 7.13
C SER A 19 -1.75 7.01 5.98
N ILE A 20 -2.50 8.08 6.24
CA ILE A 20 -2.97 9.04 5.23
C ILE A 20 -1.77 9.68 4.54
N ASP A 21 -0.76 10.13 5.29
CA ASP A 21 0.44 10.73 4.71
C ASP A 21 1.15 9.77 3.75
N PHE A 22 1.27 8.48 4.11
CA PHE A 22 1.91 7.46 3.27
C PHE A 22 1.05 7.01 2.10
N TRP A 23 -0.19 6.58 2.37
CA TRP A 23 -1.08 6.01 1.36
C TRP A 23 -1.61 7.07 0.42
N GLY A 24 -1.77 8.32 0.88
CA GLY A 24 -2.23 9.44 0.07
C GLY A 24 -1.35 9.67 -1.15
N TRP A 25 -0.06 9.97 -0.95
CA TRP A 25 0.83 10.23 -2.08
C TRP A 25 0.99 8.98 -2.96
N PHE A 26 1.10 7.79 -2.38
CA PHE A 26 1.33 6.57 -3.16
C PHE A 26 0.11 6.22 -4.03
N LEU A 27 -1.09 6.27 -3.46
CA LEU A 27 -2.32 5.94 -4.21
C LEU A 27 -2.63 7.02 -5.25
N GLU A 28 -2.34 8.30 -4.98
CA GLU A 28 -2.47 9.38 -5.96
C GLU A 28 -1.52 9.23 -7.15
N GLU A 29 -0.28 8.77 -6.92
CA GLU A 29 0.65 8.40 -8.01
C GLU A 29 0.11 7.27 -8.90
N LEU A 30 -0.69 6.37 -8.31
CA LEU A 30 -1.37 5.30 -9.04
C LEU A 30 -2.71 5.74 -9.66
N GLY A 31 -3.08 7.02 -9.54
CA GLY A 31 -4.31 7.59 -10.11
C GLY A 31 -5.57 7.36 -9.28
N TYR A 32 -5.45 6.94 -8.02
CA TYR A 32 -6.57 7.02 -7.08
C TYR A 32 -6.86 8.47 -6.72
N CYS A 33 -8.10 8.76 -6.35
CA CYS A 33 -8.49 10.04 -5.77
C CYS A 33 -9.04 9.84 -4.36
N SER A 34 -8.77 10.79 -3.46
CA SER A 34 -9.48 10.88 -2.18
C SER A 34 -10.98 11.00 -2.44
N PHE A 35 -11.78 10.19 -1.74
CA PHE A 35 -13.21 10.01 -2.01
C PHE A 35 -14.09 10.39 -0.83
N GLN A 36 -13.79 9.88 0.36
CA GLN A 36 -14.53 10.17 1.60
C GLN A 36 -13.55 10.33 2.75
N GLU A 37 -13.82 11.28 3.64
CA GLU A 37 -12.99 11.57 4.81
C GLU A 37 -13.89 11.84 6.02
N TRP A 38 -13.50 11.29 7.16
CA TRP A 38 -14.14 11.52 8.45
C TRP A 38 -13.09 11.43 9.57
N GLU A 39 -13.49 11.75 10.80
CA GLU A 39 -12.57 11.85 11.95
C GLU A 39 -11.69 10.61 12.17
N SER A 40 -12.23 9.42 11.90
CA SER A 40 -11.56 8.15 12.15
C SER A 40 -11.20 7.38 10.89
N GLY A 41 -11.29 7.98 9.70
CA GLY A 41 -10.89 7.28 8.48
C GLY A 41 -10.95 8.08 7.19
N GLN A 42 -10.33 7.53 6.16
CA GLN A 42 -10.31 8.11 4.82
C GLN A 42 -10.29 7.02 3.74
N THR A 43 -10.90 7.32 2.60
CA THR A 43 -11.07 6.41 1.47
C THR A 43 -10.42 6.98 0.21
N TRP A 44 -9.68 6.14 -0.50
CA TRP A 44 -9.18 6.41 -1.86
C TRP A 44 -9.84 5.49 -2.87
N LYS A 45 -10.21 6.03 -4.03
CA LYS A 45 -10.97 5.30 -5.06
C LYS A 45 -10.31 5.38 -6.44
N ILE A 46 -10.32 4.27 -7.18
CA ILE A 46 -10.01 4.19 -8.60
C ILE A 46 -11.09 3.39 -9.33
N GLY A 47 -11.70 3.96 -10.36
CA GLY A 47 -12.85 3.35 -11.02
C GLY A 47 -13.97 3.02 -10.02
N ASP A 48 -14.32 1.75 -9.89
CA ASP A 48 -15.34 1.27 -8.94
C ASP A 48 -14.76 0.64 -7.65
N THR A 49 -13.43 0.52 -7.53
CA THR A 49 -12.75 -0.10 -6.38
C THR A 49 -12.18 0.98 -5.46
N TYR A 50 -12.28 0.78 -4.13
CA TYR A 50 -11.69 1.70 -3.17
C TYR A 50 -10.97 1.00 -2.00
N ILE A 51 -10.04 1.72 -1.38
CA ILE A 51 -9.32 1.31 -0.18
C ILE A 51 -9.66 2.28 0.93
N VAL A 52 -10.04 1.75 2.09
CA VAL A 52 -10.43 2.49 3.28
C VAL A 52 -9.39 2.27 4.36
N PHE A 53 -8.91 3.35 4.96
CA PHE A 53 -8.06 3.30 6.15
C PHE A 53 -8.82 3.83 7.35
N VAL A 54 -8.87 3.05 8.43
CA VAL A 54 -9.62 3.37 9.65
C VAL A 54 -8.69 3.37 10.86
N GLN A 55 -8.80 4.38 11.72
CA GLN A 55 -8.07 4.43 12.98
C GLN A 55 -8.48 3.26 13.87
N THR A 56 -7.51 2.44 14.28
CA THR A 56 -7.73 1.37 15.26
C THR A 56 -8.06 1.98 16.63
N GLU A 57 -9.13 1.49 17.26
CA GLU A 57 -9.48 1.88 18.63
C GLU A 57 -8.41 1.46 19.63
N GLU A 58 -8.20 2.27 20.67
CA GLU A 58 -7.14 2.07 21.67
C GLU A 58 -7.14 0.66 22.28
N ARG A 59 -8.33 0.11 22.56
CA ARG A 59 -8.49 -1.23 23.15
C ARG A 59 -7.97 -2.38 22.28
N PHE A 60 -7.72 -2.16 20.99
CA PHE A 60 -7.19 -3.15 20.06
C PHE A 60 -5.72 -2.91 19.67
N LEU A 61 -5.10 -1.81 20.13
CA LEU A 61 -3.70 -1.47 19.83
C LEU A 61 -2.67 -2.29 20.63
N ASN A 62 -3.11 -3.02 21.65
CA ASN A 62 -2.23 -3.81 22.52
C ASN A 62 -1.50 -4.95 21.80
N VAL A 63 -2.02 -5.43 20.66
CA VAL A 63 -1.38 -6.44 19.82
C VAL A 63 -0.98 -5.78 18.50
N PRO A 64 0.32 -5.49 18.27
CA PRO A 64 0.73 -4.84 17.03
C PRO A 64 0.57 -5.77 15.83
N TYR A 65 0.31 -5.19 14.65
CA TYR A 65 0.28 -5.93 13.39
C TYR A 65 1.63 -6.60 13.10
N HIS A 66 1.56 -7.79 12.51
CA HIS A 66 2.73 -8.48 11.98
C HIS A 66 2.30 -9.30 10.76
N ARG A 67 2.77 -8.93 9.57
CA ARG A 67 2.39 -9.55 8.27
C ARG A 67 2.55 -11.07 8.16
N CYS A 68 3.31 -11.70 9.05
CA CYS A 68 3.46 -13.16 9.11
C CYS A 68 2.43 -13.87 10.02
N ARG A 69 1.53 -13.13 10.67
CA ARG A 69 0.39 -13.69 11.41
C ARG A 69 -0.78 -13.93 10.45
N VAL A 70 -1.79 -14.67 10.91
CA VAL A 70 -3.05 -14.86 10.17
C VAL A 70 -3.66 -13.50 9.87
N GLY A 71 -3.99 -13.25 8.60
CA GLY A 71 -4.54 -11.98 8.12
C GLY A 71 -3.88 -11.51 6.83
N LEU A 72 -3.91 -10.19 6.60
CA LEU A 72 -3.24 -9.55 5.47
C LEU A 72 -1.72 -9.72 5.58
N ASN A 73 -1.06 -9.94 4.45
CA ASN A 73 0.40 -9.93 4.36
C ASN A 73 0.89 -8.72 3.56
N HIS A 74 0.33 -8.54 2.37
CA HIS A 74 0.68 -7.45 1.47
C HIS A 74 -0.46 -7.08 0.50
N LEU A 75 -0.35 -5.89 -0.08
CA LEU A 75 -1.09 -5.46 -1.25
C LEU A 75 -0.10 -5.27 -2.41
N ALA A 76 -0.47 -5.73 -3.59
CA ALA A 76 0.30 -5.53 -4.82
C ALA A 76 -0.51 -4.70 -5.81
N PHE A 77 0.16 -3.74 -6.45
CA PHE A 77 -0.40 -2.82 -7.44
C PHE A 77 0.37 -2.96 -8.74
N TYR A 78 -0.31 -2.71 -9.86
CA TYR A 78 0.33 -2.62 -11.16
C TYR A 78 0.94 -1.23 -11.37
N ALA A 79 2.17 -1.20 -11.86
CA ALA A 79 2.78 -0.04 -12.48
C ALA A 79 2.43 0.01 -13.98
N ASP A 80 2.65 1.17 -14.61
CA ASP A 80 2.50 1.29 -16.07
C ASP A 80 3.68 0.70 -16.84
N SER A 81 4.86 0.63 -16.20
CA SER A 81 6.10 0.14 -16.81
C SER A 81 7.18 -0.13 -15.77
N ARG A 82 8.29 -0.74 -16.19
CA ARG A 82 9.51 -0.86 -15.37
C ARG A 82 10.07 0.50 -14.95
N GLN A 83 10.00 1.50 -15.84
CA GLN A 83 10.44 2.86 -15.52
C GLN A 83 9.58 3.48 -14.40
N HIS A 84 8.27 3.22 -14.40
CA HIS A 84 7.39 3.68 -13.32
C HIS A 84 7.79 3.03 -11.98
N VAL A 85 8.17 1.74 -11.96
CA VAL A 85 8.72 1.10 -10.76
C VAL A 85 10.02 1.79 -10.28
N ASP A 86 10.92 2.14 -11.20
CA ASP A 86 12.17 2.86 -10.86
C ASP A 86 11.89 4.25 -10.29
N ASP A 87 10.94 4.99 -10.86
CA ASP A 87 10.62 6.35 -10.43
C ASP A 87 9.95 6.35 -9.05
N ILE A 88 9.07 5.38 -8.78
CA ILE A 88 8.50 5.19 -7.44
C ILE A 88 9.58 4.76 -6.45
N THR A 89 10.52 3.89 -6.86
CA THR A 89 11.65 3.48 -6.02
C THR A 89 12.45 4.70 -5.54
N LYS A 90 12.77 5.65 -6.42
CA LYS A 90 13.47 6.90 -6.05
C LYS A 90 12.65 7.74 -5.06
N LYS A 91 11.35 7.92 -5.30
CA LYS A 91 10.46 8.66 -4.38
C LYS A 91 10.40 8.02 -3.00
N LEU A 92 10.39 6.68 -2.93
CA LEU A 92 10.44 5.93 -1.68
C LEU A 92 11.75 6.21 -0.92
N GLU A 93 12.89 6.22 -1.62
CA GLU A 93 14.19 6.55 -1.02
C GLU A 93 14.27 7.99 -0.52
N GLU A 94 13.80 8.96 -1.30
CA GLU A 94 13.76 10.38 -0.93
C GLU A 94 12.89 10.63 0.31
N LYS A 95 11.80 9.88 0.45
CA LYS A 95 10.90 9.93 1.62
C LYS A 95 11.41 9.11 2.81
N GLY A 96 12.53 8.40 2.67
CA GLY A 96 13.09 7.54 3.72
C GLY A 96 12.21 6.32 4.05
N ILE A 97 11.41 5.85 3.09
CA ILE A 97 10.53 4.69 3.26
C ILE A 97 11.36 3.40 3.20
N THR A 98 10.98 2.42 4.03
CA THR A 98 11.69 1.14 4.11
C THR A 98 11.41 0.30 2.86
N ILE A 99 12.40 0.21 1.96
CA ILE A 99 12.40 -0.72 0.83
C ILE A 99 12.96 -2.07 1.30
N LEU A 100 12.23 -3.14 0.99
CA LEU A 100 12.54 -4.52 1.32
C LEU A 100 13.39 -5.18 0.22
N TYR A 101 14.15 -6.21 0.60
CA TYR A 101 14.92 -7.05 -0.32
C TYR A 101 15.88 -6.27 -1.25
N LYS A 102 16.48 -5.18 -0.76
CA LYS A 102 17.33 -4.26 -1.55
C LYS A 102 18.41 -4.96 -2.38
N GLU A 103 19.01 -6.04 -1.87
CA GLU A 103 20.06 -6.79 -2.58
C GLU A 103 19.54 -7.52 -3.84
N GLN A 104 18.24 -7.78 -3.90
CA GLN A 104 17.58 -8.49 -5.00
C GLN A 104 16.66 -7.56 -5.79
N HIS A 105 16.54 -6.29 -5.42
CA HIS A 105 15.75 -5.30 -6.15
C HIS A 105 16.37 -5.06 -7.54
N PRO A 106 15.58 -4.96 -8.63
CA PRO A 106 14.11 -5.01 -8.71
C PRO A 106 13.52 -6.41 -8.99
N LEU A 107 14.30 -7.49 -8.85
CA LEU A 107 13.93 -8.87 -9.23
C LEU A 107 13.71 -9.79 -8.02
N ALA A 108 13.35 -9.25 -6.85
CA ALA A 108 13.18 -10.02 -5.62
C ALA A 108 12.02 -11.05 -5.68
N GLY A 109 11.11 -10.90 -6.65
CA GLY A 109 10.05 -11.88 -6.94
C GLY A 109 10.45 -13.00 -7.91
N GLY A 110 11.69 -12.97 -8.41
CA GLY A 110 12.22 -13.87 -9.45
C GLY A 110 12.58 -13.14 -10.75
N ASP A 111 13.31 -13.82 -11.63
CA ASP A 111 13.96 -13.22 -12.83
C ASP A 111 12.98 -12.54 -13.81
N ASN A 112 11.70 -12.94 -13.81
CA ASN A 112 10.65 -12.38 -14.65
C ASN A 112 9.69 -11.44 -13.89
N HIS A 113 10.03 -11.06 -12.65
CA HIS A 113 9.16 -10.30 -11.76
C HIS A 113 9.80 -8.98 -11.35
N TYR A 114 9.56 -7.95 -12.15
CA TYR A 114 10.16 -6.63 -11.94
C TYR A 114 9.27 -5.77 -11.01
N ALA A 115 9.66 -5.64 -9.75
CA ALA A 115 8.87 -4.97 -8.73
C ALA A 115 9.71 -4.27 -7.66
N VAL A 116 9.12 -3.29 -7.00
CA VAL A 116 9.60 -2.74 -5.73
C VAL A 116 8.73 -3.23 -4.59
N TYR A 117 9.36 -3.66 -3.50
CA TYR A 117 8.71 -4.07 -2.26
C TYR A 117 9.09 -3.09 -1.14
N PHE A 118 8.12 -2.62 -0.38
CA PHE A 118 8.34 -1.63 0.68
C PHE A 118 7.33 -1.80 1.82
N GLU A 119 7.49 -1.07 2.92
CA GLU A 119 6.60 -1.12 4.08
C GLU A 119 5.83 0.19 4.26
N ASP A 120 4.54 0.06 4.58
CA ASP A 120 3.74 1.16 5.12
C ASP A 120 4.09 1.42 6.61
N PRO A 121 3.51 2.47 7.24
CA PRO A 121 3.78 2.80 8.64
C PRO A 121 3.45 1.68 9.64
N ASP A 122 2.53 0.78 9.29
CA ASP A 122 2.11 -0.36 10.10
C ASP A 122 2.86 -1.65 9.74
N ARG A 123 3.85 -1.60 8.83
CA ARG A 123 4.64 -2.73 8.32
C ARG A 123 3.86 -3.73 7.46
N ILE A 124 2.73 -3.30 6.91
CA ILE A 124 2.09 -3.96 5.78
C ILE A 124 3.07 -3.85 4.61
N LYS A 125 3.38 -5.00 4.00
CA LYS A 125 4.21 -4.99 2.80
C LYS A 125 3.38 -4.46 1.64
N VAL A 126 3.96 -3.54 0.87
CA VAL A 126 3.38 -3.01 -0.35
C VAL A 126 4.29 -3.42 -1.50
N GLU A 127 3.68 -3.79 -2.61
CA GLU A 127 4.37 -4.18 -3.83
C GLU A 127 3.84 -3.36 -5.00
N LEU A 128 4.75 -2.86 -5.83
CA LEU A 128 4.42 -2.26 -7.11
C LEU A 128 5.17 -3.02 -8.21
N VAL A 129 4.43 -3.69 -9.09
CA VAL A 129 4.95 -4.61 -10.10
C VAL A 129 4.73 -4.08 -11.52
N ALA A 130 5.74 -4.19 -12.37
CA ALA A 130 5.64 -3.86 -13.78
C ALA A 130 4.81 -4.93 -14.55
N PRO A 131 4.15 -4.57 -15.66
CA PRO A 131 3.38 -5.50 -16.48
C PRO A 131 4.24 -6.55 -17.18
#